data_AF-A0A6H1Z7I4-F1
#
_entry.id   AF-A0A6H1Z7I4-F1
#
_cell.length_a   1.000
_cell.length_b   1.000
_cell.length_c   1.000
_cell.angle_alpha   90.00
_cell.angle_beta   90.00
_cell.angle_gamma   90.00
#
_symmetry.space_group_name_H-M   'P 1'
#
loop_
_entity.id
_entity.type
_entity.pdbx_description
1 polymer ?
#
loop_
_entity_poly.entity_id
_entity_poly.type
_entity_poly.pdbx_seq_one_letter_code
_entity_poly.pdbx_strand_id
1 'polypeptide(L)'
;MKTFEKLGQTLGKLVDEKQAAYGDSFGRSGQVMRILYPSGIQPEQYDDALAVVRIIDKLFRVASKKDAFGESPGLDIAGYGLLMANRHNLEKPVDK
;
A
#
# COMPACT_ATOMS: atom_id res chain seq x y z
N MET A 1 -20.40 8.44 27.14
CA MET A 1 -18.97 8.07 27.01
C MET A 1 -18.87 6.79 26.20
N LYS A 2 -18.14 6.76 25.08
CA LYS A 2 -17.87 5.49 24.37
C LYS A 2 -16.73 4.79 25.12
N THR A 3 -16.96 3.56 25.59
CA THR A 3 -15.90 2.74 26.19
C THR A 3 -14.97 2.22 25.09
N PHE A 4 -13.72 1.91 25.44
CA PHE A 4 -12.77 1.30 24.49
C PHE A 4 -13.31 -0.02 23.91
N GLU A 5 -14.08 -0.78 24.68
CA GLU A 5 -14.77 -1.99 24.23
C GLU A 5 -15.70 -1.73 23.03
N LYS A 6 -16.55 -0.70 23.12
CA LYS A 6 -17.48 -0.35 22.03
C LYS A 6 -16.74 0.13 20.77
N LEU A 7 -15.60 0.81 20.96
CA LEU A 7 -14.71 1.17 19.86
C LEU A 7 -14.10 -0.07 19.21
N GLY A 8 -13.61 -1.01 20.01
CA GLY A 8 -13.04 -2.28 19.54
C GLY A 8 -14.03 -3.09 18.70
N GLN A 9 -15.28 -3.22 19.14
CA GLN A 9 -16.33 -3.90 18.36
C GLN A 9 -16.58 -3.23 17.00
N THR A 10 -16.63 -1.90 16.98
CA THR A 10 -16.83 -1.15 15.73
C THR A 10 -15.64 -1.34 14.78
N LEU A 11 -14.42 -1.30 15.32
CA LEU A 11 -13.19 -1.50 14.54
C LEU A 11 -13.07 -2.93 14.02
N GLY A 12 -13.39 -3.93 14.84
CA GLY A 12 -13.38 -5.34 14.46
C GLY A 12 -14.30 -5.60 13.27
N LYS A 13 -15.54 -5.10 13.34
CA LYS A 13 -16.49 -5.19 12.23
C LYS A 13 -15.93 -4.60 10.92
N LEU A 14 -15.30 -3.43 10.99
CA LEU A 14 -14.69 -2.80 9.82
C LEU A 14 -13.53 -3.64 9.26
N VAL A 15 -12.73 -4.27 10.12
CA VAL A 15 -11.64 -5.16 9.70
C VAL A 15 -12.19 -6.40 9.01
N ASP A 16 -13.25 -7.02 9.53
CA ASP A 16 -13.91 -8.17 8.90
C ASP A 16 -14.45 -7.82 7.52
N GLU A 17 -15.13 -6.67 7.38
CA GLU A 17 -15.64 -6.18 6.09
C GLU A 17 -14.50 -5.98 5.07
N LYS A 18 -13.35 -5.45 5.50
CA LYS A 18 -12.17 -5.27 4.64
C LYS A 18 -11.52 -6.59 4.26
N GLN A 19 -11.35 -7.51 5.21
CA GLN A 19 -10.80 -8.84 4.95
C GLN A 19 -11.67 -9.62 3.96
N ALA A 20 -13.00 -9.53 4.09
CA ALA A 20 -13.92 -10.14 3.14
C ALA A 20 -13.84 -9.49 1.74
N ALA A 21 -13.61 -8.17 1.66
CA ALA A 21 -13.52 -7.44 0.40
C ALA A 21 -12.20 -7.66 -0.35
N TYR A 22 -11.08 -7.72 0.37
CA TYR A 22 -9.72 -7.69 -0.21
C TYR A 22 -8.94 -9.00 -0.06
N GLY A 23 -9.43 -9.92 0.77
CA GLY A 23 -8.65 -11.04 1.26
C GLY A 23 -7.50 -10.58 2.18
N ASP A 24 -6.61 -11.51 2.47
CA ASP A 24 -5.41 -11.28 3.30
C ASP A 24 -4.32 -10.49 2.55
N SER A 25 -4.63 -9.25 2.12
CA SER A 25 -3.67 -8.34 1.50
C SER A 25 -2.49 -8.08 2.44
N PHE A 26 -2.76 -7.96 3.75
CA PHE A 26 -1.76 -7.66 4.76
C PHE A 26 -0.68 -8.75 4.85
N GLY A 27 -1.08 -10.02 5.01
CA GLY A 27 -0.14 -11.15 5.06
C GLY A 27 0.53 -11.44 3.71
N ARG A 28 -0.21 -11.33 2.60
CA ARG A 28 0.31 -11.64 1.25
C ARG A 28 1.28 -10.57 0.73
N SER A 29 1.08 -9.31 1.07
CA SER A 29 2.02 -8.24 0.69
C SER A 29 3.43 -8.51 1.24
N GLY A 30 3.53 -9.02 2.47
CA GLY A 30 4.81 -9.43 3.05
C GLY A 30 5.51 -10.54 2.27
N GLN A 31 4.77 -11.45 1.61
CA GLN A 31 5.37 -12.49 0.77
C GLN A 31 6.00 -11.90 -0.49
N VAL A 32 5.31 -10.95 -1.14
CA VAL A 32 5.85 -10.22 -2.29
C VAL A 32 7.10 -9.43 -1.89
N MET A 33 7.07 -8.77 -0.73
CA MET A 33 8.24 -8.03 -0.23
C MET A 33 9.46 -8.91 0.03
N ARG A 34 9.28 -10.16 0.48
CA ARG A 34 10.41 -11.11 0.63
C ARG A 34 11.01 -11.53 -0.71
N ILE A 35 10.23 -11.50 -1.79
CA ILE A 35 10.73 -11.75 -3.16
C ILE A 35 11.53 -10.54 -3.66
N LEU A 36 11.03 -9.33 -3.43
CA LEU A 36 11.65 -8.09 -3.92
C LEU A 36 12.88 -7.66 -3.11
N TYR A 37 12.87 -7.88 -1.79
CA TYR A 37 13.92 -7.50 -0.86
C TYR A 37 14.43 -8.72 -0.08
N PRO A 38 15.03 -9.73 -0.75
CA PRO A 38 15.43 -10.98 -0.11
C PRO A 38 16.50 -10.80 0.96
N SER A 39 17.29 -9.72 0.86
CA SER A 39 18.35 -9.37 1.82
C SER A 39 17.96 -8.20 2.75
N GLY A 40 16.66 -7.89 2.84
CA GLY A 40 16.15 -6.74 3.59
C GLY A 40 16.19 -5.42 2.80
N ILE A 41 15.71 -4.36 3.44
CA ILE A 41 15.64 -2.99 2.90
C ILE A 41 16.77 -2.18 3.55
N GLN A 42 17.66 -1.59 2.74
CA GLN A 42 18.70 -0.69 3.24
C GLN A 42 18.13 0.72 3.51
N PRO A 43 18.75 1.52 4.39
CA PRO A 43 18.23 2.85 4.75
C PRO A 43 17.94 3.77 3.54
N GLU A 44 18.78 3.72 2.53
CA GLU A 44 18.67 4.54 1.31
C GLU A 44 17.48 4.12 0.44
N GLN A 45 16.95 2.91 0.64
CA GLN A 45 15.86 2.34 -0.14
C GLN A 45 14.48 2.57 0.49
N TYR A 46 14.37 3.16 1.69
CA TYR A 46 13.10 3.21 2.41
C TYR A 46 11.99 3.93 1.64
N ASP A 47 12.32 4.97 0.89
CA ASP A 47 11.32 5.73 0.13
C ASP A 47 10.80 4.95 -1.08
N ASP A 48 11.67 4.25 -1.79
CA ASP A 48 11.27 3.35 -2.89
C ASP A 48 10.52 2.13 -2.35
N ALA A 49 10.98 1.56 -1.25
CA ALA A 49 10.30 0.45 -0.57
C ALA A 49 8.90 0.85 -0.11
N LEU A 50 8.71 2.07 0.41
CA LEU A 50 7.40 2.60 0.76
C LEU A 50 6.48 2.67 -0.46
N ALA A 51 6.97 3.19 -1.60
CA ALA A 51 6.19 3.26 -2.84
C ALA A 51 5.79 1.86 -3.33
N VAL A 52 6.73 0.92 -3.32
CA VAL A 52 6.50 -0.49 -3.69
C VAL A 52 5.45 -1.13 -2.78
N VAL A 53 5.56 -0.99 -1.46
CA VAL A 53 4.58 -1.56 -0.51
C VAL A 53 3.18 -1.01 -0.77
N ARG A 54 3.05 0.29 -1.05
CA ARG A 54 1.75 0.92 -1.36
C ARG A 54 1.18 0.41 -2.68
N ILE A 55 2.02 0.23 -3.70
CA ILE A 55 1.58 -0.34 -4.99
C ILE A 55 1.10 -1.77 -4.79
N ILE A 56 1.83 -2.61 -4.04
CA ILE A 56 1.44 -4.00 -3.75
C ILE A 56 0.08 -4.05 -3.06
N ASP A 57 -0.17 -3.25 -2.01
CA ASP A 57 -1.49 -3.21 -1.35
C ASP A 57 -2.60 -2.85 -2.34
N LYS A 58 -2.36 -1.85 -3.20
CA LYS A 58 -3.35 -1.43 -4.19
C LYS A 58 -3.58 -2.49 -5.27
N LEU A 59 -2.56 -3.26 -5.67
CA LEU A 59 -2.72 -4.39 -6.59
C LEU A 59 -3.63 -5.48 -6.01
N PHE A 60 -3.52 -5.80 -4.71
CA PHE A 60 -4.46 -6.71 -4.05
C PHE A 60 -5.90 -6.20 -4.11
N ARG A 61 -6.12 -4.89 -3.94
CA ARG A 61 -7.45 -4.27 -4.06
C ARG A 61 -7.97 -4.31 -5.50
N VAL A 62 -7.13 -4.02 -6.49
CA VAL A 62 -7.48 -4.12 -7.92
C VAL A 62 -7.91 -5.54 -8.27
N ALA A 63 -7.15 -6.54 -7.82
CA ALA A 63 -7.39 -7.95 -8.14
C ALA A 63 -8.56 -8.59 -7.39
N SER A 64 -9.07 -7.94 -6.34
CA SER A 64 -10.20 -8.42 -5.53
C SER A 64 -11.46 -7.61 -5.82
N LYS A 65 -11.69 -6.52 -5.07
CA LYS A 65 -12.85 -5.64 -5.21
C LYS A 65 -12.40 -4.19 -5.35
N LYS A 66 -12.04 -3.82 -6.58
CA LYS A 66 -11.45 -2.52 -6.94
C LYS A 66 -12.27 -1.30 -6.53
N ASP A 67 -13.60 -1.41 -6.45
CA ASP A 67 -14.53 -0.31 -6.15
C ASP A 67 -15.04 -0.33 -4.70
N ALA A 68 -14.50 -1.18 -3.83
CA ALA A 68 -14.92 -1.22 -2.44
C ALA A 68 -14.55 0.10 -1.72
N PHE A 69 -15.46 0.59 -0.89
CA PHE A 69 -15.27 1.80 -0.06
C PHE A 69 -14.99 3.10 -0.83
N GLY A 70 -15.27 3.16 -2.15
CA GLY A 70 -15.17 4.38 -2.95
C GLY A 70 -13.73 4.83 -3.27
N GLU A 71 -12.74 3.97 -3.09
CA GLU A 71 -11.35 4.25 -3.47
C GLU A 71 -11.14 4.02 -4.98
N SER A 72 -10.08 4.63 -5.54
CA SER A 72 -9.62 4.35 -6.91
C SER A 72 -8.18 3.81 -6.89
N PRO A 73 -7.99 2.50 -6.66
CA PRO A 73 -6.67 1.90 -6.54
C PRO A 73 -5.78 2.11 -7.78
N GLY A 74 -6.37 2.16 -8.98
CA GLY A 74 -5.63 2.41 -10.22
C GLY A 74 -5.07 3.84 -10.31
N LEU A 75 -5.86 4.84 -9.90
CA LEU A 75 -5.40 6.23 -9.83
C LEU A 75 -4.34 6.41 -8.75
N ASP A 76 -4.47 5.71 -7.62
CA ASP A 76 -3.45 5.70 -6.57
C ASP A 76 -2.10 5.18 -7.11
N ILE A 77 -2.11 4.04 -7.81
CA ILE A 77 -0.90 3.46 -8.42
C ILE A 77 -0.27 4.43 -9.42
N ALA A 78 -1.06 5.04 -10.30
CA ALA A 78 -0.58 6.02 -11.26
C ALA A 78 0.07 7.24 -10.55
N GLY A 79 -0.56 7.73 -9.49
CA GLY A 79 -0.04 8.81 -8.66
C GLY A 79 1.30 8.46 -8.00
N TYR A 80 1.44 7.24 -7.47
CA TYR A 80 2.72 6.79 -6.90
C TYR A 80 3.82 6.69 -7.96
N GLY A 81 3.50 6.20 -9.16
CA GLY A 81 4.44 6.19 -10.28
C GLY A 81 4.93 7.59 -10.67
N LEU A 82 4.03 8.58 -10.71
CA LEU A 82 4.40 9.97 -10.98
C LEU A 82 5.31 10.55 -9.90
N LEU A 83 5.05 10.27 -8.62
CA LEU A 83 5.89 10.72 -7.51
C LEU A 83 7.30 10.12 -7.60
N MET A 84 7.41 8.81 -7.89
CA MET A 84 8.70 8.14 -8.10
C MET A 84 9.47 8.76 -9.28
N ALA A 85 8.80 8.98 -10.41
CA ALA A 85 9.42 9.59 -11.59
C ALA A 85 9.92 11.01 -11.31
N ASN A 86 9.12 11.83 -10.61
CA ASN A 86 9.51 13.18 -10.22
C ASN A 86 10.76 13.16 -9.34
N ARG A 87 10.83 12.24 -8.36
CA ARG A 87 11.98 12.10 -7.48
C ARG A 87 13.26 11.74 -8.24
N HIS A 88 13.19 10.72 -9.11
CA HIS A 88 14.32 10.35 -9.96
C HIS A 88 14.82 11.52 -10.82
N ASN A 89 13.91 12.39 -11.29
CA ASN A 89 14.29 13.57 -12.07
C ASN A 89 14.92 14.69 -11.22
N LEU A 90 14.60 14.78 -9.92
CA LEU A 90 15.21 15.74 -8.98
C LEU A 90 16.58 15.27 -8.47
N GLU A 91 16.80 13.96 -8.39
CA GLU A 91 18.09 13.37 -7.99
C GLU A 91 19.13 13.41 -9.10
N LYS A 92 18.71 13.53 -10.36
CA LYS A 92 19.61 13.86 -11.46
C LYS A 92 19.99 15.35 -11.39
N PRO A 93 21.29 15.70 -11.41
CA PRO A 93 21.67 17.08 -11.66
C PRO A 93 20.99 17.54 -12.94
N VAL A 94 20.39 18.73 -12.90
CA VAL A 94 19.90 19.38 -14.12
C VAL A 94 21.15 19.76 -14.92
N ASP A 95 21.64 18.82 -15.72
CA ASP A 95 22.53 19.15 -16.83
C ASP A 95 21.68 19.92 -17.86
N LYS A 96 21.66 21.25 -17.70
CA LYS A 96 21.29 22.21 -18.73
C LYS A 96 22.39 23.25 -18.84
#